data_AF-A0A7C5X6T9-F1
#
_entry.id   AF-A0A7C5X6T9-F1
#
_cell.length_a   1.000
_cell.length_b   1.000
_cell.length_c   1.000
_cell.angle_alpha   90.00
_cell.angle_beta   90.00
_cell.angle_gamma   90.00
#
_symmetry.space_group_name_H-M   'P 1'
#
loop_
_entity.id
_entity.type
_entity.pdbx_description
1 polymer ?
#
loop_
_entity_poly.entity_id
_entity_poly.type
_entity_poly.pdbx_seq_one_letter_code
_entity_poly.pdbx_strand_id
1 'polypeptide(L)'
;AMDIVEVEVDGKWVPITKRGKLPGFKQVYKCGTSHVITRWDEPAPCGEPLLVKWVENGEVVRMLPHEREIREYVLRQLKEFEL
;
A
#
# COMPACT_ATOMS: atom_id res chain seq x y z
N ALA A 1 -9.24 5.46 9.66
CA ALA A 1 -9.41 6.91 9.41
C ALA A 1 -8.76 7.24 8.07
N MET A 2 -9.31 8.21 7.36
CA MET A 2 -8.72 8.72 6.12
C MET A 2 -8.22 10.14 6.40
N ASP A 3 -6.98 10.41 6.04
CA ASP A 3 -6.28 11.64 6.37
C ASP A 3 -5.51 12.13 5.13
N ILE A 4 -5.47 13.44 4.90
CA ILE A 4 -4.58 14.02 3.88
C ILE A 4 -3.13 13.76 4.32
N VAL A 5 -2.31 13.25 3.39
CA VAL A 5 -0.88 12.98 3.62
C VAL A 5 0.03 13.83 2.74
N GLU A 6 -0.48 14.35 1.63
CA GLU A 6 0.20 15.27 0.72
C GLU A 6 -0.80 16.25 0.11
N VAL A 7 -0.33 17.43 -0.25
CA VAL A 7 -1.08 18.46 -0.96
C VAL A 7 -0.21 18.98 -2.10
N GLU A 8 -0.80 19.21 -3.27
CA GLU A 8 -0.10 19.85 -4.38
C GLU A 8 0.00 21.37 -4.13
N VAL A 9 1.22 21.90 -4.13
CA VAL A 9 1.53 23.32 -3.97
C VAL A 9 2.50 23.70 -5.09
N ASP A 10 2.13 24.67 -5.92
CA ASP A 10 2.93 25.14 -7.06
C ASP A 10 3.40 24.01 -8.00
N GLY A 11 2.51 23.06 -8.30
CA GLY A 11 2.78 21.93 -9.19
C GLY A 11 3.65 20.82 -8.59
N LYS A 12 3.86 20.83 -7.26
CA LYS A 12 4.67 19.82 -6.55
C LYS A 12 3.89 19.24 -5.39
N TRP A 13 3.98 17.93 -5.20
CA TRP A 13 3.43 17.26 -4.02
C TRP A 13 4.29 17.58 -2.80
N VAL A 14 3.66 18.18 -1.79
CA VAL A 14 4.29 18.54 -0.52
C VAL A 14 3.74 17.63 0.59
N PRO A 15 4.60 16.90 1.34
CA PRO A 15 4.17 16.04 2.43
C PRO A 15 3.66 16.87 3.62
N ILE A 16 2.36 16.77 3.91
CA ILE A 16 1.69 17.54 4.96
C ILE A 16 0.52 16.74 5.56
N THR A 17 0.38 16.79 6.88
CA THR A 17 -0.71 16.10 7.59
C THR A 17 -0.98 16.75 8.95
N LYS A 18 -2.08 16.38 9.62
CA LYS A 18 -2.42 16.86 10.96
C LYS A 18 -1.60 16.15 12.05
N ARG A 19 -1.53 16.75 13.24
CA ARG A 19 -0.84 16.17 14.41
C ARG A 19 -1.31 14.74 14.69
N GLY A 20 -0.37 13.86 15.02
CA GLY A 20 -0.63 12.44 15.29
C GLY A 20 -0.74 11.56 14.04
N LYS A 21 -0.34 12.06 12.86
CA LYS A 21 -0.31 11.33 11.58
C LYS A 21 1.05 11.49 10.91
N LEU A 22 1.38 10.56 10.02
CA LEU A 22 2.63 10.57 9.25
C LEU A 22 2.37 11.10 7.83
N PRO A 23 3.02 12.19 7.39
CA PRO A 23 2.85 12.75 6.05
C PRO A 23 3.50 11.88 4.97
N GLY A 24 3.32 12.26 3.71
CA GLY A 24 3.94 11.64 2.53
C GLY A 24 3.17 10.46 1.95
N PHE A 25 3.23 10.30 0.63
CA PHE A 25 2.75 9.10 -0.05
C PHE A 25 3.73 7.96 0.20
N LYS A 26 3.20 6.78 0.53
CA LYS A 26 3.96 5.67 1.12
C LYS A 26 3.61 4.35 0.47
N GLN A 27 4.56 3.44 0.45
CA GLN A 27 4.40 2.04 0.03
C GLN A 27 4.56 1.13 1.26
N VAL A 28 3.92 -0.04 1.22
CA VAL A 28 4.10 -1.12 2.20
C VAL A 28 4.72 -2.31 1.50
N TYR A 29 5.80 -2.84 2.07
CA TYR A 29 6.49 -4.01 1.55
C TYR A 29 6.35 -5.19 2.49
N LYS A 30 6.10 -6.38 1.94
CA LYS A 30 6.14 -7.64 2.69
C LYS A 30 7.55 -8.19 2.67
N CYS A 31 8.19 -8.21 3.83
CA CYS A 31 9.58 -8.61 4.03
C CYS A 31 9.61 -9.84 4.95
N GLY A 32 9.49 -11.03 4.35
CA GLY A 32 9.25 -12.26 5.10
C GLY A 32 7.90 -12.18 5.82
N THR A 33 7.91 -12.34 7.15
CA THR A 33 6.71 -12.26 8.01
C THR A 33 6.42 -10.84 8.52
N SER A 34 7.26 -9.86 8.19
CA SER A 34 7.12 -8.47 8.63
C SER A 34 6.66 -7.55 7.49
N HIS A 35 6.08 -6.41 7.85
CA HIS A 35 5.75 -5.34 6.91
C HIS A 35 6.62 -4.11 7.17
N VAL A 36 7.21 -3.55 6.11
CA VAL A 36 8.03 -2.33 6.16
C VAL A 36 7.36 -1.23 5.37
N ILE A 37 7.31 -0.01 5.92
CA ILE A 37 6.71 1.16 5.26
C ILE A 37 7.83 2.12 4.87
N THR A 38 7.83 2.56 3.61
CA THR A 38 8.76 3.56 3.08
C THR A 38 8.01 4.64 2.32
N ARG A 39 8.69 5.74 1.98
CA ARG A 39 8.11 6.70 1.03
C ARG A 39 7.97 6.05 -0.35
N TRP A 40 7.04 6.56 -1.14
CA TRP A 40 6.71 5.99 -2.46
C TRP A 40 7.88 6.09 -3.46
N ASP A 41 8.70 7.12 -3.34
CA ASP A 41 9.85 7.42 -4.18
C ASP A 41 11.17 6.80 -3.67
N GLU A 42 11.14 6.14 -2.50
CA GLU A 42 12.31 5.44 -1.95
C GLU A 42 12.46 4.03 -2.56
N PRO A 43 13.71 3.53 -2.71
CA PRO A 43 13.96 2.16 -3.15
C PRO A 43 13.23 1.13 -2.28
N ALA A 44 12.78 0.04 -2.90
CA ALA A 44 12.18 -1.07 -2.17
C ALA A 44 13.16 -1.59 -1.11
N PRO A 45 12.80 -1.58 0.18
CA PRO A 45 13.69 -2.03 1.24
C PRO A 45 13.90 -3.55 1.18
N CYS A 46 12.89 -4.29 0.71
CA CYS A 46 12.84 -5.74 0.63
C CYS A 46 11.54 -6.22 -0.03
N GLY A 47 11.53 -7.48 -0.47
CA GLY A 47 10.33 -8.24 -0.80
C GLY A 47 9.37 -7.60 -1.81
N GLU A 48 8.07 -7.90 -1.67
CA GLU A 48 7.03 -7.49 -2.61
C GLU A 48 6.26 -6.25 -2.12
N PRO A 49 5.93 -5.29 -3.02
CA PRO A 49 5.05 -4.18 -2.67
C PRO A 49 3.60 -4.64 -2.56
N LEU A 50 2.90 -4.20 -1.52
CA LEU A 50 1.52 -4.61 -1.23
C LEU A 50 0.47 -3.61 -1.72
N LEU A 51 0.77 -2.30 -1.74
CA LEU A 51 -0.14 -1.31 -2.30
C LEU A 51 -0.01 -1.32 -3.82
N VAL A 52 -1.08 -1.74 -4.48
CA VAL A 52 -1.18 -1.81 -5.93
C VAL A 52 -2.26 -0.86 -6.45
N LYS A 53 -2.01 -0.26 -7.62
CA LYS A 53 -2.97 0.60 -8.29
C LYS A 53 -4.11 -0.24 -8.87
N TRP A 54 -5.33 -0.02 -8.36
CA TRP A 54 -6.56 -0.65 -8.88
C TRP A 54 -7.32 0.26 -9.83
N VAL A 55 -7.24 1.57 -9.62
CA VAL A 55 -7.98 2.58 -10.38
C VAL A 55 -7.01 3.63 -10.93
N GLU A 56 -7.17 3.96 -12.21
CA GLU A 56 -6.46 5.04 -12.89
C GLU A 56 -7.47 5.87 -13.67
N ASN A 57 -7.49 7.19 -13.43
CA ASN A 57 -8.42 8.12 -14.10
C ASN A 57 -9.91 7.69 -14.05
N GLY A 58 -10.32 7.04 -12.96
CA GLY A 58 -11.68 6.56 -12.76
C GLY A 58 -11.98 5.16 -13.34
N GLU A 59 -11.03 4.54 -14.03
CA GLU A 59 -11.18 3.21 -14.62
C GLU A 59 -10.46 2.13 -13.80
N VAL A 60 -11.09 0.96 -13.68
CA VAL A 60 -10.47 -0.20 -13.03
C VAL A 60 -9.44 -0.81 -13.98
N VAL A 61 -8.17 -0.75 -13.60
CA VAL A 61 -7.03 -1.18 -14.46
C VAL A 61 -6.53 -2.60 -14.16
N ARG A 62 -7.24 -3.34 -13.30
CA ARG A 62 -6.90 -4.72 -12.92
C ARG A 62 -8.14 -5.61 -12.96
N MET A 63 -7.93 -6.89 -13.25
CA MET A 63 -8.98 -7.88 -13.14
C MET A 63 -9.33 -8.10 -11.67
N LEU A 64 -10.62 -8.03 -11.34
CA LEU A 64 -11.09 -8.38 -10.01
C LEU A 64 -10.92 -9.89 -9.80
N PRO A 65 -10.32 -10.32 -8.67
CA PRO A 65 -10.17 -11.73 -8.37
C PRO A 65 -11.53 -12.36 -8.05
N HIS A 66 -11.68 -13.64 -8.39
CA HIS A 66 -12.83 -14.43 -7.99
C HIS A 66 -12.82 -14.69 -6.47
N GLU A 67 -13.97 -14.92 -5.85
CA GLU A 67 -14.05 -15.13 -4.39
C GLU A 67 -13.23 -16.32 -3.90
N ARG A 68 -13.07 -17.34 -4.76
CA ARG A 68 -12.22 -18.50 -4.51
C ARG A 68 -10.74 -18.12 -4.44
N GLU A 69 -10.28 -17.28 -5.35
CA GLU A 69 -8.89 -16.81 -5.38
C GLU A 69 -8.58 -15.95 -4.15
N ILE A 70 -9.52 -15.10 -3.74
CA ILE A 70 -9.41 -14.31 -2.50
C ILE A 70 -9.30 -15.25 -1.29
N ARG A 71 -10.15 -16.28 -1.20
CA ARG A 71 -10.08 -17.27 -0.10
C ARG A 71 -8.74 -18.01 -0.09
N GLU A 72 -8.27 -18.48 -1.24
CA GLU A 72 -7.00 -19.20 -1.35
C GLU A 72 -5.81 -18.29 -1.00
N TYR A 73 -5.86 -17.01 -1.37
CA TYR A 73 -4.88 -16.00 -0.95
C TYR A 73 -4.82 -15.86 0.58
N VAL A 74 -5.97 -15.64 1.23
CA VAL A 74 -6.04 -15.51 2.70
C VAL A 74 -5.56 -16.78 3.41
N LEU A 75 -5.97 -17.96 2.94
CA LEU A 75 -5.54 -19.23 3.54
C LEU A 75 -4.04 -19.48 3.38
N ARG A 76 -3.39 -19.01 2.30
CA ARG A 76 -1.93 -19.07 2.16
C ARG A 76 -1.24 -18.16 3.17
N GLN A 77 -1.73 -16.93 3.36
CA GLN A 77 -1.18 -16.00 4.35
C GLN A 77 -1.27 -16.56 5.77
N LEU A 78 -2.40 -17.16 6.15
CA LEU A 78 -2.58 -17.73 7.48
C LEU A 78 -1.61 -18.89 7.79
N LYS A 79 -1.17 -19.65 6.77
CA LYS A 79 -0.19 -20.72 6.96
C LYS A 79 1.22 -20.21 7.28
N GLU A 80 1.52 -18.93 6.99
CA GLU A 80 2.81 -18.32 7.32
C GLU A 80 2.92 -17.96 8.80
N PHE A 81 1.78 -17.95 9.52
CA PHE A 81 1.72 -17.76 10.96
C PHE A 81 1.47 -19.12 11.61
N GLU A 82 2.41 -19.61 12.41
CA GLU A 82 2.10 -20.69 13.36
C GLU A 82 1.05 -20.17 14.35
N LEU A 83 -0.07 -20.89 14.47
CA LEU A 83 -1.07 -20.73 15.52
C LEU A 83 -0.78 -21.71 16.66
#